data_AF-A0A3M1CYN5-F1
#
_entry.id   AF-A0A3M1CYN5-F1
#
_cell.length_a   1.000
_cell.length_b   1.000
_cell.length_c   1.000
_cell.angle_alpha   90.00
_cell.angle_beta   90.00
_cell.angle_gamma   90.00
#
_symmetry.space_group_name_H-M   'P 1'
#
loop_
_entity.id
_entity.type
_entity.pdbx_description
1 polymer ?
#
loop_
_entity_poly.entity_id
_entity_poly.type
_entity_poly.pdbx_seq_one_letter_code
_entity_poly.pdbx_strand_id
1 'polypeptide(L)'
;MHHAHPEHPKGYEKREANVLGIALTAFAVIALIVIIGIILNDFFIMTREETIYRSELAPISKDRLALDARADSLLTTYGPVDSTGKVFRIPIERAMELIAVDSTPEAAK
;
A
#
# COMPACT_ATOMS: atom_id res chain seq x y z
N MET A 1 -9.74 -83.94 30.90
CA MET A 1 -8.46 -83.21 30.94
C MET A 1 -8.73 -81.81 30.42
N HIS A 2 -8.78 -80.82 31.30
CA HIS A 2 -9.08 -79.42 30.95
C HIS A 2 -7.77 -78.70 30.60
N HIS A 3 -7.65 -78.24 29.37
CA HIS A 3 -6.59 -77.31 28.97
C HIS A 3 -7.07 -75.89 29.25
N ALA A 4 -6.41 -75.19 30.17
CA ALA A 4 -6.63 -73.78 30.41
C ALA A 4 -6.00 -72.97 29.27
N HIS A 5 -6.79 -72.13 28.61
CA HIS A 5 -6.27 -71.12 27.69
C HIS A 5 -5.66 -69.96 28.50
N PRO A 6 -4.45 -69.49 28.18
CA PRO A 6 -3.92 -68.29 28.78
C PRO A 6 -4.71 -67.08 28.27
N GLU A 7 -5.34 -66.33 29.17
CA GLU A 7 -5.96 -65.07 28.83
C GLU A 7 -4.86 -64.04 28.50
N HIS A 8 -4.79 -63.63 27.24
CA HIS A 8 -3.95 -62.52 26.83
C HIS A 8 -4.52 -61.21 27.39
N PRO A 9 -3.74 -60.39 28.11
CA PRO A 9 -4.20 -59.09 28.56
C PRO A 9 -4.46 -58.19 27.34
N LYS A 10 -5.74 -57.91 27.06
CA LYS A 10 -6.18 -56.89 26.11
C LYS A 10 -5.85 -55.51 26.69
N GLY A 11 -4.64 -55.04 26.48
CA GLY A 11 -4.22 -53.71 26.91
C GLY A 11 -3.07 -53.21 26.06
N TYR A 12 -3.19 -52.00 25.52
CA TYR A 12 -2.14 -51.35 24.73
C TYR A 12 -0.92 -51.11 25.62
N GLU A 13 0.19 -51.79 25.32
CA GLU A 13 1.43 -51.70 26.10
C GLU A 13 2.09 -50.33 25.87
N LYS A 14 1.90 -49.41 26.82
CA LYS A 14 2.37 -48.01 26.73
C LYS A 14 3.89 -47.84 26.86
N ARG A 15 4.64 -48.91 27.10
CA ARG A 15 6.06 -48.87 27.49
C ARG A 15 7.02 -48.81 26.30
N GLU A 16 6.57 -49.15 25.10
CA GLU A 16 7.41 -49.22 23.90
C GLU A 16 7.35 -47.95 23.03
N ALA A 17 6.37 -47.08 23.26
CA ALA A 17 6.28 -45.82 22.53
C ALA A 17 7.31 -44.82 23.08
N ASN A 18 8.26 -44.38 22.25
CA ASN A 18 9.17 -43.29 22.57
C ASN A 18 8.41 -41.95 22.57
N VAL A 19 7.63 -41.73 23.63
CA VAL A 19 6.79 -40.54 23.84
C VAL A 19 7.60 -39.24 23.75
N LEU A 20 8.87 -39.28 24.17
CA LEU A 20 9.78 -38.15 24.08
C LEU A 20 10.15 -37.83 22.62
N GLY A 21 10.49 -38.85 21.83
CA GLY A 21 10.79 -38.70 20.41
C GLY A 21 9.58 -38.18 19.62
N ILE A 22 8.39 -38.69 19.92
CA ILE A 22 7.14 -38.25 19.30
C ILE A 22 6.83 -36.80 19.67
N ALA A 23 6.93 -36.44 20.95
CA ALA A 23 6.70 -35.07 21.41
C ALA A 23 7.68 -34.07 20.78
N LEU A 24 8.96 -34.45 20.67
CA LEU A 24 10.00 -33.60 20.08
C LEU A 24 9.80 -33.43 18.57
N THR A 25 9.37 -34.49 17.89
CA THR A 25 9.03 -34.44 16.46
C THR A 25 7.79 -33.56 16.23
N ALA A 26 6.76 -33.71 17.05
CA ALA A 26 5.56 -32.85 16.98
C ALA A 26 5.91 -31.38 17.20
N PHE A 27 6.76 -31.09 18.20
CA PHE A 27 7.24 -29.73 18.45
C PHE A 27 8.05 -29.18 17.26
N ALA A 28 8.94 -29.99 16.68
CA ALA A 28 9.72 -29.58 15.51
C ALA A 28 8.84 -29.26 14.29
N VAL A 29 7.77 -30.02 14.07
CA VAL A 29 6.80 -29.76 12.99
C VAL A 29 6.06 -28.44 13.23
N ILE A 30 5.61 -28.19 14.46
CA ILE A 30 4.95 -26.91 14.81
C ILE A 30 5.91 -25.74 14.61
N ALA A 31 7.15 -25.86 15.09
CA ALA A 31 8.17 -24.84 14.92
C ALA A 31 8.45 -24.56 13.43
N LEU A 32 8.53 -25.61 12.61
CA LEU A 32 8.71 -25.48 11.16
C LEU A 32 7.57 -24.69 10.51
N ILE A 33 6.32 -24.99 10.88
CA ILE A 33 5.14 -24.27 10.36
C ILE A 33 5.21 -22.78 10.74
N VAL A 34 5.59 -22.47 11.99
CA VAL A 34 5.74 -21.08 12.46
C VAL A 34 6.83 -20.36 11.66
N ILE A 35 7.98 -21.00 11.45
CA ILE A 35 9.09 -20.43 10.67
C ILE A 35 8.64 -20.14 9.23
N ILE A 36 7.94 -21.09 8.58
CA ILE A 36 7.40 -20.89 7.24
C ILE A 36 6.41 -19.72 7.23
N GLY A 37 5.55 -19.62 8.24
CA GLY A 37 4.60 -18.51 8.38
C GLY A 37 5.30 -17.14 8.47
N ILE A 38 6.38 -17.04 9.24
CA ILE A 38 7.19 -15.83 9.34
C ILE A 38 7.81 -15.47 7.99
N ILE A 39 8.46 -16.44 7.31
CA ILE A 39 9.10 -16.22 6.01
C ILE A 39 8.07 -15.73 4.97
N LEU A 40 6.90 -16.35 4.93
CA LEU A 40 5.82 -15.97 4.00
C LEU A 40 5.29 -14.56 4.31
N ASN A 41 5.15 -14.20 5.58
CA ASN A 41 4.72 -12.86 5.98
C ASN A 41 5.74 -11.80 5.57
N ASP A 42 7.01 -12.02 5.85
CA ASP A 42 8.10 -11.09 5.47
C ASP A 42 8.19 -10.95 3.94
N PHE A 43 8.10 -12.06 3.22
CA PHE A 43 8.07 -12.07 1.75
C PHE A 43 6.86 -11.29 1.20
N PHE A 44 5.70 -11.43 1.84
CA PHE A 44 4.48 -10.73 1.46
C PHE A 44 4.56 -9.23 1.71
N ILE A 45 5.12 -8.81 2.86
CA ILE A 45 5.35 -7.39 3.20
C ILE A 45 6.28 -6.76 2.16
N MET A 46 7.42 -7.39 1.88
CA MET A 46 8.40 -6.88 0.92
C MET A 46 7.82 -6.70 -0.49
N THR A 47 6.98 -7.63 -0.94
CA THR A 47 6.36 -7.59 -2.28
C THR A 47 5.21 -6.57 -2.36
N ARG A 48 4.45 -6.40 -1.27
CA ARG A 48 3.32 -5.47 -1.23
C ARG A 48 3.74 -4.02 -1.25
N GLU A 49 4.84 -3.67 -0.58
CA GLU A 49 5.31 -2.28 -0.53
C GLU A 49 5.62 -1.74 -1.93
N GLU A 50 6.27 -2.52 -2.79
CA GLU A 50 6.56 -2.11 -4.17
C GLU A 50 5.27 -1.99 -5.01
N THR A 51 4.29 -2.87 -4.76
CA THR A 51 3.02 -2.84 -5.49
C THR A 51 2.16 -1.64 -5.11
N ILE A 52 2.02 -1.35 -3.81
CA ILE A 52 1.24 -0.21 -3.30
C ILE A 52 1.87 1.11 -3.73
N TYR A 53 3.21 1.23 -3.67
CA TYR A 53 3.91 2.41 -4.14
C TYR A 53 3.67 2.66 -5.64
N ARG A 54 3.69 1.61 -6.46
CA ARG A 54 3.46 1.73 -7.90
C ARG A 54 2.00 1.87 -8.32
N SER A 55 1.03 1.38 -7.54
CA SER A 55 -0.39 1.47 -7.89
C SER A 55 -1.05 2.75 -7.38
N GLU A 56 -0.61 3.28 -6.23
CA GLU A 56 -1.28 4.42 -5.60
C GLU A 56 -0.49 5.73 -5.68
N LEU A 57 0.85 5.69 -5.62
CA LEU A 57 1.68 6.91 -5.62
C LEU A 57 2.27 7.25 -7.00
N ALA A 58 2.49 6.27 -7.88
CA ALA A 58 3.28 6.46 -9.10
C ALA A 58 2.51 6.91 -10.37
N PRO A 59 1.27 6.48 -10.66
CA PRO A 59 0.63 6.91 -11.89
C PRO A 59 -0.03 8.27 -11.62
N ILE A 60 0.71 9.35 -11.89
CA ILE A 60 0.02 10.60 -12.24
C ILE A 60 -0.83 10.24 -13.46
N SER A 61 -2.14 10.17 -13.27
CA SER A 61 -3.05 9.81 -14.36
C SER A 61 -2.77 10.74 -15.53
N LYS A 62 -2.75 10.20 -16.76
CA LYS A 62 -2.54 11.03 -17.96
C LYS A 62 -3.52 12.20 -18.02
N ASP A 63 -4.73 11.97 -17.48
CA ASP A 63 -5.76 12.99 -17.32
C ASP A 63 -5.33 14.11 -16.38
N ARG A 64 -4.71 13.79 -15.23
CA ARG A 64 -4.19 14.81 -14.31
C ARG A 64 -3.05 15.62 -14.93
N LEU A 65 -2.11 14.96 -15.63
CA LEU A 65 -1.05 15.68 -16.36
C LEU A 65 -1.63 16.62 -17.44
N ALA A 66 -2.68 16.18 -18.14
CA ALA A 66 -3.35 17.00 -19.14
C ALA A 66 -4.10 18.18 -18.51
N LEU A 67 -4.74 17.98 -17.36
CA LEU A 67 -5.40 19.04 -16.59
C LEU A 67 -4.38 20.06 -16.04
N ASP A 68 -3.27 19.59 -15.50
CA ASP A 68 -2.20 20.45 -14.97
C ASP A 68 -1.58 21.26 -16.10
N ALA A 69 -1.22 20.63 -17.24
CA ALA A 69 -0.70 21.34 -18.41
C ALA A 69 -1.69 22.38 -18.96
N ARG A 70 -2.99 22.05 -18.96
CA ARG A 70 -4.04 23.01 -19.33
C ARG A 70 -4.10 24.15 -18.33
N ALA A 71 -4.15 23.88 -17.03
CA ALA A 71 -4.19 24.90 -15.99
C ALA A 71 -2.99 25.86 -16.08
N ASP A 72 -1.79 25.31 -16.26
CA ASP A 72 -0.56 26.08 -16.40
C ASP A 72 -0.60 27.01 -17.62
N SER A 73 -1.08 26.49 -18.75
CA SER A 73 -1.28 27.30 -19.95
C SER A 73 -2.30 28.42 -19.74
N LEU A 74 -3.35 28.17 -18.95
CA LEU A 74 -4.36 29.19 -18.67
C LEU A 74 -3.79 30.27 -17.73
N LEU A 75 -2.98 29.92 -16.74
CA LEU A 75 -2.44 30.88 -15.78
C LEU A 75 -1.33 31.77 -16.33
N THR A 76 -0.59 31.30 -17.34
CA THR A 76 0.60 32.00 -17.88
C THR A 76 0.35 32.76 -19.18
N THR A 77 -0.84 32.64 -19.78
CA THR A 77 -1.14 33.22 -21.09
C THR A 77 -2.34 34.17 -21.10
N TYR A 78 -2.25 35.20 -21.94
CA TYR A 78 -3.38 36.05 -22.27
C TYR A 78 -4.40 35.31 -23.13
N GLY A 79 -5.68 35.61 -22.92
CA GLY A 79 -6.74 35.07 -23.78
C GLY A 79 -8.14 35.54 -23.39
N PRO A 80 -9.12 35.40 -24.28
CA PRO A 80 -10.50 35.69 -23.97
C PRO A 80 -11.06 34.66 -22.98
N VAL A 81 -11.80 35.11 -21.97
CA VAL A 81 -12.49 34.24 -21.00
C VAL A 81 -13.93 33.96 -21.45
N ASP A 82 -14.54 34.92 -22.16
CA ASP A 82 -15.90 34.83 -22.67
C ASP A 82 -15.93 34.95 -24.19
N SER A 83 -16.88 34.24 -24.79
CA SER A 83 -17.28 34.26 -26.19
C SER A 83 -17.62 35.65 -26.73
N THR A 84 -18.08 36.58 -25.87
CA THR A 84 -18.37 37.97 -26.26
C THR A 84 -17.11 38.83 -26.42
N GLY A 85 -15.94 38.33 -26.00
CA GLY A 85 -14.67 39.03 -26.10
C GLY A 85 -14.55 40.25 -25.19
N LYS A 86 -15.47 40.44 -24.24
CA LYS A 86 -15.46 41.60 -23.32
C LYS A 86 -14.58 41.39 -22.09
N VAL A 87 -14.23 40.15 -21.77
CA VAL A 87 -13.43 39.79 -20.61
C VAL A 87 -12.18 39.05 -21.08
N PHE A 88 -11.02 39.61 -20.76
CA PHE A 88 -9.72 39.04 -21.05
C PHE A 88 -9.04 38.57 -19.78
N ARG A 89 -8.42 37.40 -19.86
CA ARG A 89 -7.49 36.88 -18.88
C ARG A 89 -6.11 37.47 -19.13
N ILE A 90 -5.44 37.78 -18.04
CA ILE A 90 -4.03 38.15 -18.01
C ILE A 90 -3.23 37.05 -17.28
N PRO A 91 -1.92 36.89 -17.57
CA PRO A 91 -1.05 36.02 -16.81
C PRO A 91 -1.05 36.37 -15.33
N ILE A 92 -0.96 35.35 -14.48
CA ILE A 92 -1.10 35.52 -13.03
C ILE A 92 0.02 36.38 -12.44
N GLU A 93 1.24 36.28 -12.96
CA GLU A 93 2.37 37.13 -12.55
C GLU A 93 2.04 38.60 -12.81
N ARG A 94 1.46 38.91 -13.98
CA ARG A 94 1.06 40.28 -14.32
C ARG A 94 -0.11 40.76 -13.47
N ALA A 95 -1.07 39.89 -13.16
CA ALA A 95 -2.16 40.23 -12.26
C ALA A 95 -1.63 40.62 -10.86
N MET A 96 -0.71 39.83 -10.34
CA MET A 96 -0.08 40.08 -9.04
C MET A 96 0.70 41.40 -9.03
N GLU A 97 1.44 41.71 -10.10
CA GLU A 97 2.13 42.99 -10.25
C GLU A 97 1.15 44.17 -10.24
N LEU A 98 0.06 44.09 -11.00
CA LEU A 98 -0.94 45.16 -11.06
C LEU A 98 -1.60 45.38 -9.69
N ILE A 99 -1.99 44.30 -9.01
CA ILE A 99 -2.56 44.38 -7.66
C ILE A 99 -1.57 44.98 -6.68
N ALA A 100 -0.29 44.58 -6.75
CA ALA A 100 0.74 45.12 -5.89
C ALA A 100 0.93 46.63 -6.12
N VAL A 101 0.95 47.08 -7.38
CA VAL A 101 1.03 48.51 -7.74
C VAL A 101 -0.19 49.28 -7.23
N ASP A 102 -1.40 48.79 -7.49
CA ASP A 102 -2.65 49.43 -7.05
C ASP A 102 -2.78 49.50 -5.52
N SER A 103 -2.15 48.56 -4.80
CA SER A 103 -2.15 48.50 -3.34
C SER A 103 -1.10 49.41 -2.69
N THR A 104 -0.22 50.05 -3.47
CA THR A 104 0.75 51.01 -2.93
C THR A 104 0.13 52.41 -2.77
N PRO A 105 0.43 53.14 -1.68
CA PRO A 105 -0.17 54.45 -1.39
C PRO A 105 0.20 55.57 -2.38
N GLU A 106 1.11 55.35 -3.33
CA GLU A 106 1.42 56.33 -4.40
C GLU A 106 0.34 56.42 -5.48
N ALA A 107 -0.48 55.38 -5.66
CA ALA A 107 -1.56 55.37 -6.67
C ALA A 107 -2.81 56.19 -6.27
N ALA A 108 -2.83 56.77 -5.05
CA ALA A 108 -3.97 57.50 -4.49
C ALA A 108 -3.86 59.04 -4.61
N LYS A 109 -2.97 59.56 -5.45
CA LYS A 109 -2.82 61.00 -5.77
C LYS A 109 -3.15 61.28 -7.22
#